data_AF-R9LX15-F1
#
_entry.id   AF-R9LX15-F1
#
_cell.length_a   1.000
_cell.length_b   1.000
_cell.length_c   1.000
_cell.angle_alpha   90.00
_cell.angle_beta   90.00
_cell.angle_gamma   90.00
#
_symmetry.space_group_name_H-M   'P 1'
#
loop_
_entity.id
_entity.type
_entity.pdbx_description
1 polymer ?
#
loop_
_entity_poly.entity_id
_entity_poly.type
_entity_poly.pdbx_seq_one_letter_code
_entity_poly.pdbx_strand_id
1 'polypeptide(L)'
;MDHIAELSELENELGQLLLTEQECAGVYYLVAQRDDEAIATEYYAVTDTPIISQEAREYGKKHSIFWLFSKAEDAGGWRIIDYELGRYRVQNHLNQACSLHEIALNAAEFHPEYFGTYPVPFSSPRGYTTRYWILENGIYWVETDQCEEFLTVCYPVWSTELSGLAMQVGEQLEHDKTHGIHQTLGYIFFSSSVSCIPIHELMQTRTKWDGAVIDKRALMNVIWRRMPEYAVLANRWEQTGQNSILSVILPQLEFEQERVIQNDHMITMFPDAGEDYQLFKKAGAAAQSTQNPSTE
;
A
#
# COMPACT_ATOMS: atom_id res chain seq x y z
N MET A 1 33.50 -1.73 -17.41
CA MET A 1 34.07 -0.41 -17.73
C MET A 1 33.29 0.60 -16.92
N ASP A 2 33.93 1.64 -16.42
CA ASP A 2 33.25 2.64 -15.60
C ASP A 2 32.65 3.70 -16.53
N HIS A 3 31.32 3.75 -16.59
CA HIS A 3 30.54 4.55 -17.53
C HIS A 3 30.31 6.00 -17.05
N ILE A 4 31.10 6.46 -16.07
CA ILE A 4 30.92 7.76 -15.40
C ILE A 4 31.04 8.92 -16.39
N ALA A 5 31.91 8.83 -17.40
CA ALA A 5 32.05 9.86 -18.42
C ALA A 5 30.77 10.03 -19.27
N GLU A 6 30.03 8.94 -19.49
CA GLU A 6 28.81 8.92 -20.31
C GLU A 6 27.57 9.41 -19.52
N LEU A 7 27.65 9.47 -18.18
CA LEU A 7 26.60 10.05 -17.34
C LEU A 7 26.39 11.55 -17.59
N SER A 8 27.43 12.26 -18.05
CA SER A 8 27.32 13.67 -18.44
C SER A 8 26.35 13.89 -19.61
N GLU A 9 26.11 12.88 -20.46
CA GLU A 9 25.11 12.96 -21.52
C GLU A 9 23.68 13.03 -20.97
N LEU A 10 23.46 12.52 -19.75
CA LEU A 10 22.16 12.53 -19.08
C LEU A 10 21.77 13.91 -18.55
N GLU A 11 22.72 14.86 -18.40
CA GLU A 11 22.42 16.22 -17.94
C GLU A 11 21.45 16.95 -18.87
N ASN A 12 21.47 16.62 -20.17
CA ASN A 12 20.53 17.20 -21.13
C ASN A 12 19.07 16.76 -20.89
N GLU A 13 18.86 15.58 -20.31
CA GLU A 13 17.53 15.01 -20.07
C GLU A 13 17.06 15.22 -18.62
N LEU A 14 17.97 15.03 -17.66
CA LEU A 14 17.67 15.05 -16.22
C LEU A 14 17.93 16.42 -15.56
N GLY A 15 18.61 17.34 -16.24
CA GLY A 15 19.11 18.58 -15.65
C GLY A 15 20.46 18.38 -14.96
N GLN A 16 20.85 19.33 -14.11
CA GLN A 16 22.14 19.31 -13.44
C GLN A 16 22.23 18.10 -12.49
N LEU A 17 23.26 17.27 -12.65
CA LEU A 17 23.54 16.18 -11.72
C LEU A 17 24.19 16.72 -10.45
N LEU A 18 23.49 16.59 -9.32
CA LEU A 18 23.95 17.00 -7.99
C LEU A 18 24.72 15.90 -7.28
N LEU A 19 24.32 14.64 -7.49
CA LEU A 19 24.94 13.46 -6.90
C LEU A 19 25.03 12.35 -7.95
N THR A 20 26.13 11.60 -7.90
CA THR A 20 26.34 10.41 -8.70
C THR A 20 27.12 9.41 -7.87
N GLU A 21 26.48 8.29 -7.55
CA GLU A 21 27.06 7.20 -6.78
C GLU A 21 26.91 5.89 -7.56
N GLN A 22 27.97 5.09 -7.60
CA GLN A 22 27.91 3.76 -8.21
C GLN A 22 27.54 2.74 -7.13
N GLU A 23 26.35 2.16 -7.24
CA GLU A 23 25.87 1.13 -6.31
C GLU A 23 26.56 -0.21 -6.56
N CYS A 24 26.72 -0.55 -7.85
CA CYS A 24 27.49 -1.70 -8.31
C CYS A 24 27.86 -1.53 -9.78
N ALA A 25 28.57 -2.50 -10.36
CA ALA A 25 29.01 -2.43 -11.75
C ALA A 25 27.82 -2.26 -12.72
N GLY A 26 27.72 -1.07 -13.32
CA GLY A 26 26.67 -0.73 -14.28
C GLY A 26 25.33 -0.28 -13.68
N VAL A 27 25.27 0.00 -12.37
CA VAL A 27 24.11 0.62 -11.73
C VAL A 27 24.55 1.85 -10.95
N TYR A 28 23.95 2.99 -11.29
CA TYR A 28 24.27 4.29 -10.73
C TYR A 28 23.03 4.89 -10.07
N TYR A 29 23.20 5.42 -8.87
CA TYR A 29 22.23 6.26 -8.19
C TYR A 29 22.55 7.72 -8.49
N LEU A 30 21.56 8.46 -8.98
CA LEU A 30 21.70 9.85 -9.42
C LEU A 30 20.70 10.73 -8.68
N VAL A 31 21.13 11.95 -8.36
CA VAL A 31 20.22 13.04 -7.95
C VAL A 31 20.40 14.15 -8.96
N ALA A 32 19.32 14.54 -9.62
CA ALA A 32 19.33 15.57 -10.65
C ALA A 32 18.35 16.68 -10.33
N GLN A 33 18.70 17.91 -10.66
CA GLN A 33 17.82 19.06 -10.51
C GLN A 33 17.67 19.77 -11.85
N ARG A 34 16.42 19.94 -12.28
CA ARG A 34 16.07 20.75 -13.43
C ARG A 34 15.85 22.19 -12.98
N ASP A 35 16.21 23.15 -13.83
CA ASP A 35 16.03 24.58 -13.54
C ASP A 35 14.56 24.98 -13.31
N ASP A 36 13.62 24.21 -13.85
CA ASP A 36 12.16 24.41 -13.71
C ASP A 36 11.55 23.74 -12.47
N GLU A 37 12.31 22.94 -11.71
CA GLU A 37 11.83 22.19 -10.55
C GLU A 37 12.45 22.70 -9.24
N ALA A 38 11.60 22.90 -8.24
CA ALA A 38 12.02 23.38 -6.91
C ALA A 38 12.72 22.30 -6.07
N ILE A 39 12.56 21.02 -6.42
CA ILE A 39 13.04 19.86 -5.67
C ILE A 39 13.81 18.97 -6.64
N ALA A 40 14.98 18.47 -6.21
CA ALA A 40 15.76 17.53 -6.99
C ALA A 40 15.08 16.15 -7.03
N THR A 41 15.20 15.46 -8.16
CA THR A 41 14.63 14.13 -8.38
C THR A 41 15.73 13.07 -8.32
N GLU A 42 15.42 11.95 -7.68
CA GLU A 42 16.32 10.80 -7.56
C GLU A 42 16.05 9.78 -8.68
N TYR A 43 17.10 9.14 -9.18
CA TYR A 43 17.04 8.16 -10.26
C TYR A 43 17.98 6.98 -10.03
N TYR A 44 17.61 5.83 -10.58
CA TYR A 44 18.58 4.81 -10.99
C TYR A 44 18.89 4.94 -12.48
N ALA A 45 20.17 4.90 -12.84
CA ALA A 45 20.64 4.72 -14.21
C ALA A 45 21.37 3.37 -14.32
N VAL A 46 20.84 2.48 -15.15
CA VAL A 46 21.30 1.10 -15.28
C VAL A 46 21.85 0.89 -16.68
N THR A 47 23.01 0.27 -16.85
CA THR A 47 23.55 -0.13 -18.16
C THR A 47 23.16 -1.56 -18.52
N ASP A 48 23.72 -2.13 -19.59
CA ASP A 48 23.55 -3.56 -19.94
C ASP A 48 24.37 -4.48 -19.01
N THR A 49 24.10 -4.39 -17.71
CA THR A 49 24.75 -5.18 -16.66
C THR A 49 24.00 -6.50 -16.42
N PRO A 50 24.69 -7.62 -16.16
CA PRO A 50 24.04 -8.88 -15.80
C PRO A 50 23.43 -8.87 -14.39
N ILE A 51 23.70 -7.83 -13.59
CA ILE A 51 23.18 -7.69 -12.21
C ILE A 51 21.67 -7.43 -12.23
N ILE A 52 21.20 -6.66 -13.21
CA ILE A 52 19.77 -6.34 -13.38
C ILE A 52 19.24 -7.19 -14.52
N SER A 53 18.15 -7.93 -14.29
CA SER A 53 17.55 -8.77 -15.32
C SER A 53 17.09 -7.96 -16.54
N GLN A 54 16.97 -8.64 -17.68
CA GLN A 54 16.40 -8.02 -18.88
C GLN A 54 14.96 -7.57 -18.64
N GLU A 55 14.17 -8.39 -17.95
CA GLU A 55 12.78 -8.09 -17.57
C GLU A 55 12.69 -6.81 -16.73
N ALA A 56 13.51 -6.67 -15.68
CA ALA A 56 13.55 -5.46 -14.86
C ALA A 56 13.90 -4.19 -15.66
N ARG A 57 14.74 -4.32 -16.70
CA ARG A 57 15.11 -3.18 -17.56
C ARG A 57 13.98 -2.68 -18.44
N GLU A 58 13.00 -3.50 -18.75
CA GLU A 58 11.84 -3.09 -19.57
C GLU A 58 10.96 -2.04 -18.86
N TYR A 59 11.07 -1.93 -17.54
CA TYR A 59 10.37 -0.91 -16.74
C TYR A 59 11.09 0.45 -16.73
N GLY A 60 12.29 0.54 -17.31
CA GLY A 60 13.08 1.76 -17.37
C GLY A 60 12.92 2.50 -18.70
N LYS A 61 13.04 3.83 -18.67
CA LYS A 61 13.08 4.65 -19.88
C LYS A 61 14.48 4.58 -20.48
N LYS A 62 14.60 4.06 -21.70
CA LYS A 62 15.92 3.92 -22.35
C LYS A 62 16.42 5.26 -22.87
N HIS A 63 17.62 5.67 -22.43
CA HIS A 63 18.34 6.84 -22.92
C HIS A 63 19.82 6.50 -23.17
N SER A 64 20.25 6.56 -24.44
CA SER A 64 21.59 6.12 -24.86
C SER A 64 21.87 4.67 -24.42
N ILE A 65 22.93 4.44 -23.64
CA ILE A 65 23.31 3.15 -23.05
C ILE A 65 22.62 2.85 -21.71
N PHE A 66 21.87 3.81 -21.17
CA PHE A 66 21.24 3.72 -19.85
C PHE A 66 19.74 3.43 -19.94
N TRP A 67 19.23 2.75 -18.93
CA TRP A 67 17.82 2.68 -18.57
C TRP A 67 17.62 3.50 -17.30
N LEU A 68 16.74 4.49 -17.37
CA LEU A 68 16.46 5.44 -16.30
C LEU A 68 15.18 5.06 -15.55
N PHE A 69 15.26 5.10 -14.23
CA PHE A 69 14.16 4.81 -13.33
C PHE A 69 14.02 5.97 -12.34
N SER A 70 13.01 6.81 -12.52
CA SER A 70 12.74 7.91 -11.60
C SER A 70 12.11 7.37 -10.32
N LYS A 71 12.60 7.82 -9.16
CA LYS A 71 11.98 7.54 -7.86
C LYS A 71 10.78 8.44 -7.54
N ALA A 72 10.55 9.49 -8.32
CA ALA A 72 9.35 10.32 -8.19
C ALA A 72 8.08 9.63 -8.74
N GLU A 73 8.24 8.66 -9.64
CA GLU A 73 7.15 7.86 -10.18
C GLU A 73 6.97 6.61 -9.33
N ASP A 74 5.87 6.49 -8.58
CA ASP A 74 5.65 5.35 -7.69
C ASP A 74 5.54 4.00 -8.43
N ALA A 75 4.91 4.03 -9.61
CA ALA A 75 4.87 2.89 -10.53
C ALA A 75 6.09 2.86 -11.48
N GLY A 76 7.10 3.70 -11.24
CA GLY A 76 8.38 3.62 -11.92
C GLY A 76 9.14 2.40 -11.40
N GLY A 77 9.73 1.61 -12.29
CA GLY A 77 10.38 0.33 -11.93
C GLY A 77 11.58 0.42 -10.97
N TRP A 78 11.81 1.55 -10.31
CA TRP A 78 12.89 1.73 -9.34
C TRP A 78 12.79 0.76 -8.16
N ARG A 79 11.57 0.40 -7.71
CA ARG A 79 11.35 -0.61 -6.66
C ARG A 79 11.81 -2.01 -7.12
N ILE A 80 11.71 -2.30 -8.41
CA ILE A 80 12.25 -3.53 -9.02
C ILE A 80 13.79 -3.48 -8.99
N ILE A 81 14.38 -2.32 -9.28
CA ILE A 81 15.83 -2.12 -9.19
C ILE A 81 16.33 -2.29 -7.75
N ASP A 82 15.64 -1.76 -6.76
CA ASP A 82 15.98 -1.97 -5.35
C ASP A 82 15.95 -3.45 -4.96
N TYR A 83 14.97 -4.20 -5.46
CA TYR A 83 14.91 -5.64 -5.25
C TYR A 83 16.06 -6.39 -5.93
N GLU A 84 16.36 -6.10 -7.19
CA GLU A 84 17.46 -6.75 -7.93
C GLU A 84 18.83 -6.43 -7.30
N LEU A 85 19.03 -5.18 -6.88
CA LEU A 85 20.21 -4.80 -6.09
C LEU A 85 20.25 -5.54 -4.74
N GLY A 86 19.10 -5.69 -4.07
CA GLY A 86 18.97 -6.50 -2.87
C GLY A 86 19.35 -7.97 -3.11
N ARG A 87 18.84 -8.59 -4.18
CA ARG A 87 19.19 -9.96 -4.58
C ARG A 87 20.69 -10.09 -4.80
N TYR A 88 21.29 -9.17 -5.54
CA TYR A 88 22.73 -9.13 -5.78
C TYR A 88 23.51 -9.03 -4.46
N ARG A 89 23.12 -8.13 -3.55
CA ARG A 89 23.77 -7.98 -2.24
C ARG A 89 23.69 -9.26 -1.42
N VAL A 90 22.52 -9.91 -1.35
CA VAL A 90 22.35 -11.21 -0.65
C VAL A 90 23.24 -12.30 -1.25
N GLN A 91 23.26 -12.43 -2.58
CA GLN A 91 24.07 -13.44 -3.28
C GLN A 91 25.58 -13.25 -3.07
N ASN A 92 26.02 -12.00 -2.85
CA ASN A 92 27.42 -11.65 -2.64
C ASN A 92 27.77 -11.40 -1.16
N HIS A 93 26.85 -11.71 -0.23
CA HIS A 93 27.04 -11.51 1.22
C HIS A 93 27.40 -10.06 1.61
N LEU A 94 26.83 -9.09 0.91
CA LEU A 94 26.97 -7.66 1.19
C LEU A 94 25.90 -7.21 2.19
N ASN A 95 26.21 -6.17 2.96
CA ASN A 95 25.27 -5.59 3.91
C ASN A 95 24.05 -4.98 3.20
N GLN A 96 22.89 -5.09 3.84
CA GLN A 96 21.63 -4.54 3.37
C GLN A 96 20.84 -4.00 4.55
N ALA A 97 20.21 -2.85 4.38
CA ALA A 97 19.42 -2.21 5.45
C ALA A 97 18.13 -2.97 5.75
N CYS A 98 17.39 -3.36 4.70
CA CYS A 98 16.14 -4.11 4.77
C CYS A 98 16.34 -5.55 4.29
N SER A 99 15.49 -6.46 4.74
CA SER A 99 15.52 -7.83 4.22
C SER A 99 15.03 -7.85 2.76
N LEU A 100 15.50 -8.83 1.97
CA LEU A 100 15.01 -9.01 0.61
C LEU A 100 13.49 -9.26 0.55
N HIS A 101 12.96 -9.93 1.58
CA HIS A 101 11.53 -10.18 1.72
C HIS A 101 10.74 -8.88 1.89
N GLU A 102 11.21 -7.97 2.74
CA GLU A 102 10.60 -6.66 2.98
C GLU A 102 10.59 -5.79 1.73
N ILE A 103 11.69 -5.77 0.96
CA ILE A 103 11.74 -5.03 -0.32
C ILE A 103 10.72 -5.58 -1.30
N ALA A 104 10.70 -6.90 -1.49
CA ALA A 104 9.74 -7.55 -2.40
C ALA A 104 8.29 -7.28 -1.98
N LEU A 105 8.01 -7.34 -0.67
CA LEU A 105 6.67 -7.14 -0.13
C LEU A 105 6.18 -5.73 -0.42
N ASN A 106 6.97 -4.69 -0.13
CA ASN A 106 6.58 -3.30 -0.42
C ASN A 106 6.48 -3.04 -1.93
N ALA A 107 7.33 -3.67 -2.74
CA ALA A 107 7.32 -3.49 -4.19
C ALA A 107 6.11 -4.16 -4.87
N ALA A 108 5.56 -5.23 -4.29
CA ALA A 108 4.41 -5.96 -4.82
C ALA A 108 3.10 -5.15 -4.84
N GLU A 109 3.02 -4.05 -4.08
CA GLU A 109 1.89 -3.11 -4.17
C GLU A 109 1.85 -2.41 -5.53
N PHE A 110 3.01 -2.00 -6.04
CA PHE A 110 3.15 -1.20 -7.26
C PHE A 110 3.42 -2.05 -8.49
N HIS A 111 4.10 -3.19 -8.32
CA HIS A 111 4.51 -4.10 -9.40
C HIS A 111 4.09 -5.57 -9.15
N PRO A 112 2.79 -5.85 -8.94
CA PRO A 112 2.32 -7.23 -8.74
C PRO A 112 2.58 -8.14 -9.95
N GLU A 113 2.79 -7.59 -11.14
CA GLU A 113 3.19 -8.33 -12.35
C GLU A 113 4.61 -8.92 -12.25
N TYR A 114 5.49 -8.28 -11.49
CA TYR A 114 6.87 -8.74 -11.28
C TYR A 114 7.00 -9.59 -10.01
N PHE A 115 6.33 -9.19 -8.93
CA PHE A 115 6.44 -9.82 -7.61
C PHE A 115 5.35 -10.84 -7.30
N GLY A 116 4.25 -10.83 -8.04
CA GLY A 116 3.00 -11.50 -7.70
C GLY A 116 2.11 -10.64 -6.81
N THR A 117 0.80 -10.93 -6.83
CA THR A 117 -0.15 -10.36 -5.87
C THR A 117 0.10 -10.90 -4.47
N TYR A 118 -0.30 -10.15 -3.44
CA TYR A 118 -0.22 -10.63 -2.07
C TYR A 118 -1.01 -11.94 -1.91
N PRO A 119 -0.46 -12.95 -1.23
CA PRO A 119 -1.15 -14.21 -1.06
C PRO A 119 -2.28 -14.05 -0.04
N VAL A 120 -3.46 -14.62 -0.33
CA VAL A 120 -4.55 -14.71 0.64
C VAL A 120 -4.07 -15.56 1.83
N PRO A 121 -4.22 -15.11 3.08
CA PRO A 121 -3.80 -15.89 4.24
C PRO A 121 -4.46 -17.27 4.28
N PHE A 122 -3.65 -18.32 4.37
CA PHE A 122 -4.15 -19.70 4.47
C PHE A 122 -4.84 -19.97 5.82
N SER A 123 -4.38 -19.32 6.89
CA SER A 123 -4.93 -19.44 8.23
C SER A 123 -5.24 -18.07 8.82
N SER A 124 -6.22 -18.04 9.71
CA SER A 124 -6.56 -16.89 10.56
C SER A 124 -6.40 -17.27 12.04
N PRO A 125 -6.58 -16.32 12.97
CA PRO A 125 -6.60 -16.62 14.40
C PRO A 125 -7.65 -17.68 14.80
N ARG A 126 -8.69 -17.89 13.98
CA ARG A 126 -9.83 -18.78 14.30
C ARG A 126 -10.20 -19.70 13.14
N GLY A 127 -9.20 -20.35 12.54
CA GLY A 127 -9.39 -21.44 11.57
C GLY A 127 -8.65 -21.26 10.25
N TYR A 128 -8.86 -22.19 9.32
CA TYR A 128 -8.27 -22.15 7.98
C TYR A 128 -9.23 -21.48 7.00
N THR A 129 -8.68 -20.72 6.05
CA THR A 129 -9.46 -20.03 5.01
C THR A 129 -10.09 -21.06 4.07
N THR A 130 -11.42 -21.06 3.99
CA THR A 130 -12.21 -21.93 3.11
C THR A 130 -12.69 -21.21 1.85
N ARG A 131 -12.97 -19.91 1.98
CA ARG A 131 -13.45 -19.03 0.91
C ARG A 131 -12.96 -17.60 1.16
N TYR A 132 -12.81 -16.81 0.09
CA TYR A 132 -12.46 -15.41 0.21
C TYR A 132 -13.06 -14.55 -0.90
N TRP A 133 -13.09 -13.24 -0.64
CA TRP A 133 -13.39 -12.18 -1.60
C TRP A 133 -12.22 -11.22 -1.64
N ILE A 134 -11.87 -10.76 -2.84
CA ILE A 134 -10.84 -9.76 -3.06
C ILE A 134 -11.52 -8.39 -3.03
N LEU A 135 -11.16 -7.56 -2.06
CA LEU A 135 -11.56 -6.15 -2.05
C LEU A 135 -10.53 -5.34 -2.84
N GLU A 136 -9.25 -5.63 -2.60
CA GLU A 136 -8.10 -5.11 -3.36
C GLU A 136 -6.90 -6.05 -3.17
N ASN A 137 -5.82 -5.90 -3.95
CA ASN A 137 -4.60 -6.66 -3.73
C ASN A 137 -4.07 -6.41 -2.30
N GLY A 138 -3.93 -7.46 -1.50
CA GLY A 138 -3.52 -7.36 -0.09
C GLY A 138 -4.66 -7.09 0.90
N ILE A 139 -5.89 -6.89 0.43
CA ILE A 139 -7.08 -6.67 1.26
C ILE A 139 -8.17 -7.67 0.89
N TYR A 140 -8.38 -8.63 1.77
CA TYR A 140 -9.30 -9.74 1.52
C TYR A 140 -10.36 -9.81 2.61
N TRP A 141 -11.54 -10.28 2.24
CA TRP A 141 -12.51 -10.80 3.19
C TRP A 141 -12.42 -12.32 3.14
N VAL A 142 -12.15 -12.98 4.25
CA VAL A 142 -11.98 -14.43 4.33
C VAL A 142 -13.06 -15.05 5.22
N GLU A 143 -13.51 -16.23 4.83
CA GLU A 143 -14.35 -17.13 5.62
C GLU A 143 -13.52 -18.34 6.03
N THR A 144 -13.71 -18.83 7.26
CA THR A 144 -12.93 -19.95 7.81
C THR A 144 -13.73 -21.24 7.91
N ASP A 145 -13.01 -22.33 8.16
CA ASP A 145 -13.58 -23.65 8.49
C ASP A 145 -14.33 -23.71 9.83
N GLN A 146 -14.25 -22.65 10.64
CA GLN A 146 -15.06 -22.44 11.85
C GLN A 146 -16.27 -21.54 11.60
N CYS A 147 -16.59 -21.25 10.33
CA CYS A 147 -17.66 -20.32 9.92
C CYS A 147 -17.46 -18.89 10.48
N GLU A 148 -16.21 -18.51 10.77
CA GLU A 148 -15.84 -17.16 11.16
C GLU A 148 -15.47 -16.35 9.92
N GLU A 149 -15.67 -15.04 9.99
CA GLU A 149 -15.34 -14.12 8.91
C GLU A 149 -14.42 -13.00 9.37
N PHE A 150 -13.44 -12.70 8.52
CA PHE A 150 -12.44 -11.68 8.79
C PHE A 150 -12.20 -10.78 7.58
N LEU A 151 -12.05 -9.49 7.83
CA LEU A 151 -11.25 -8.64 6.94
C LEU A 151 -9.77 -8.88 7.27
N THR A 152 -8.96 -9.13 6.26
CA THR A 152 -7.51 -9.31 6.39
C THR A 152 -6.80 -8.23 5.59
N VAL A 153 -5.81 -7.58 6.20
CA VAL A 153 -5.03 -6.50 5.57
C VAL A 153 -3.56 -6.87 5.64
N CYS A 154 -2.83 -6.77 4.52
CA CYS A 154 -1.41 -7.12 4.43
C CYS A 154 -0.51 -6.03 5.03
N TYR A 155 0.74 -6.38 5.33
CA TYR A 155 1.69 -5.52 6.04
C TYR A 155 1.89 -4.13 5.45
N PRO A 156 2.21 -3.96 4.15
CA PRO A 156 2.44 -2.63 3.59
C PRO A 156 1.21 -1.72 3.73
N VAL A 157 0.00 -2.29 3.56
CA VAL A 157 -1.25 -1.54 3.69
C VAL A 157 -1.53 -1.17 5.15
N TRP A 158 -1.56 -2.14 6.08
CA TRP A 158 -1.96 -1.79 7.45
C TRP A 158 -0.92 -0.92 8.17
N SER A 159 0.37 -1.10 7.86
CA SER A 159 1.43 -0.34 8.53
C SER A 159 1.50 1.13 8.10
N THR A 160 0.93 1.47 6.94
CA THR A 160 0.96 2.82 6.38
C THR A 160 -0.40 3.52 6.44
N GLU A 161 -1.50 2.76 6.28
CA GLU A 161 -2.85 3.34 6.11
C GLU A 161 -3.76 3.21 7.34
N LEU A 162 -3.49 2.25 8.24
CA LEU A 162 -4.36 2.04 9.40
C LEU A 162 -3.85 2.79 10.64
N SER A 163 -4.80 3.32 11.40
CA SER A 163 -4.52 4.01 12.66
C SER A 163 -4.09 3.04 13.76
N GLY A 164 -3.43 3.58 14.79
CA GLY A 164 -3.12 2.82 16.00
C GLY A 164 -4.35 2.19 16.67
N LEU A 165 -5.52 2.83 16.55
CA LEU A 165 -6.78 2.30 17.08
C LEU A 165 -7.28 1.11 16.28
N ALA A 166 -7.24 1.20 14.94
CA ALA A 166 -7.57 0.08 14.09
C ALA A 166 -6.64 -1.10 14.43
N MET A 167 -5.33 -0.88 14.47
CA MET A 167 -4.37 -1.94 14.84
C MET A 167 -4.64 -2.57 16.22
N GLN A 168 -5.12 -1.82 17.20
CA GLN A 168 -5.44 -2.35 18.54
C GLN A 168 -6.63 -3.31 18.58
N VAL A 169 -7.61 -3.14 17.68
CA VAL A 169 -8.77 -4.05 17.58
C VAL A 169 -8.52 -5.22 16.63
N GLY A 170 -7.36 -5.23 15.96
CA GLY A 170 -6.93 -6.30 15.08
C GLY A 170 -6.34 -7.49 15.83
N GLU A 171 -6.56 -8.68 15.29
CA GLU A 171 -5.97 -9.93 15.74
C GLU A 171 -4.77 -10.30 14.87
N GLN A 172 -3.77 -10.91 15.49
CA GLN A 172 -2.56 -11.41 14.83
C GLN A 172 -2.49 -12.93 14.97
N LEU A 173 -1.74 -13.60 14.08
CA LEU A 173 -1.45 -15.02 14.27
C LEU A 173 -0.51 -15.22 15.46
N GLU A 174 -0.53 -16.42 16.04
CA GLU A 174 0.33 -16.74 17.19
C GLU A 174 1.82 -16.61 16.85
N HIS A 175 2.18 -16.94 15.61
CA HIS A 175 3.53 -16.75 15.09
C HIS A 175 3.95 -15.28 15.13
N ASP A 176 3.08 -14.37 14.66
CA ASP A 176 3.33 -12.93 14.61
C ASP A 176 3.43 -12.31 16.00
N LYS A 177 2.57 -12.76 16.95
CA LYS A 177 2.67 -12.34 18.35
C LYS A 177 3.99 -12.76 18.99
N THR A 178 4.45 -13.97 18.67
CA THR A 178 5.67 -14.55 19.27
C THR A 178 6.94 -13.88 18.75
N HIS A 179 6.99 -13.58 17.45
CA HIS A 179 8.20 -13.05 16.79
C HIS A 179 8.15 -11.55 16.56
N GLY A 180 7.00 -10.92 16.80
CA GLY A 180 6.71 -9.52 16.53
C GLY A 180 6.27 -9.30 15.08
N ILE A 181 5.10 -8.69 14.90
CA ILE A 181 4.47 -8.57 13.57
C ILE A 181 5.27 -7.68 12.59
N HIS A 182 6.06 -6.73 13.10
CA HIS A 182 6.97 -5.92 12.27
C HIS A 182 8.21 -6.69 11.80
N GLN A 183 8.52 -7.84 12.42
CA GLN A 183 9.60 -8.72 11.99
C GLN A 183 9.07 -9.78 11.01
N THR A 184 7.86 -10.29 11.24
CA THR A 184 7.25 -11.31 10.38
C THR A 184 6.55 -10.74 9.15
N LEU A 185 6.26 -9.43 9.16
CA LEU A 185 5.52 -8.73 8.11
C LEU A 185 4.14 -9.37 7.85
N GLY A 186 3.49 -9.80 8.94
CA GLY A 186 2.25 -10.55 8.91
C GLY A 186 1.01 -9.71 8.59
N TYR A 187 -0.10 -10.40 8.36
CA TYR A 187 -1.42 -9.79 8.20
C TYR A 187 -2.04 -9.43 9.55
N ILE A 188 -2.90 -8.40 9.55
CA ILE A 188 -3.85 -8.17 10.65
C ILE A 188 -5.24 -8.65 10.23
N PHE A 189 -5.91 -9.34 11.15
CA PHE A 189 -7.23 -9.94 10.98
C PHE A 189 -8.26 -9.20 11.83
N PHE A 190 -9.32 -8.71 11.20
CA PHE A 190 -10.41 -8.00 11.86
C PHE A 190 -11.69 -8.80 11.75
N SER A 191 -12.26 -9.18 12.87
CA SER A 191 -13.54 -9.87 12.89
C SER A 191 -14.65 -9.02 12.26
N SER A 192 -15.71 -9.67 11.76
CA SER A 192 -16.88 -8.99 11.19
C SER A 192 -17.55 -7.97 12.14
N SER A 193 -17.35 -8.10 13.46
CA SER A 193 -17.91 -7.14 14.43
C SER A 193 -17.15 -5.81 14.47
N VAL A 194 -15.83 -5.82 14.25
CA VAL A 194 -14.96 -4.63 14.33
C VAL A 194 -14.43 -4.15 12.97
N SER A 195 -14.60 -4.93 11.90
CA SER A 195 -14.09 -4.63 10.56
C SER A 195 -14.61 -3.31 9.96
N CYS A 196 -15.68 -2.72 10.52
CA CYS A 196 -16.17 -1.42 10.07
C CYS A 196 -15.17 -0.28 10.32
N ILE A 197 -14.29 -0.40 11.33
CA ILE A 197 -13.23 0.58 11.62
C ILE A 197 -12.17 0.60 10.50
N PRO A 198 -11.42 -0.49 10.24
CA PRO A 198 -10.39 -0.47 9.20
C PRO A 198 -10.96 -0.22 7.81
N ILE A 199 -12.18 -0.68 7.49
CA ILE A 199 -12.81 -0.37 6.20
C ILE A 199 -13.03 1.13 6.04
N HIS A 200 -13.48 1.83 7.09
CA HIS A 200 -13.65 3.28 7.04
C HIS A 200 -12.33 4.02 6.80
N GLU A 201 -11.25 3.56 7.43
CA GLU A 201 -9.91 4.15 7.26
C GLU A 201 -9.35 3.89 5.86
N LEU A 202 -9.47 2.66 5.35
CA LEU A 202 -9.02 2.30 4.00
C LEU A 202 -9.79 3.05 2.90
N MET A 203 -11.05 3.43 3.15
CA MET A 203 -11.87 4.20 2.21
C MET A 203 -11.41 5.65 2.05
N GLN A 204 -10.55 6.17 2.93
CA GLN A 204 -10.02 7.55 2.82
C GLN A 204 -9.15 7.70 1.57
N THR A 205 -8.40 6.66 1.20
CA THR A 205 -7.55 6.61 -0.01
C THR A 205 -8.25 5.91 -1.17
N ARG A 206 -9.35 5.19 -0.93
CA ARG A 206 -10.06 4.34 -1.90
C ARG A 206 -11.47 4.82 -2.20
N THR A 207 -11.59 6.03 -2.75
CA THR A 207 -12.90 6.62 -3.12
C THR A 207 -13.73 5.76 -4.08
N LYS A 208 -13.07 4.95 -4.92
CA LYS A 208 -13.72 4.00 -5.85
C LYS A 208 -14.47 2.85 -5.17
N TRP A 209 -14.24 2.60 -3.88
CA TRP A 209 -14.95 1.56 -3.15
C TRP A 209 -16.42 1.92 -2.88
N ASP A 210 -16.72 3.22 -2.77
CA ASP A 210 -18.07 3.69 -2.46
C ASP A 210 -19.06 3.31 -3.58
N GLY A 211 -20.08 2.55 -3.22
CA GLY A 211 -21.12 2.05 -4.13
C GLY A 211 -20.70 0.86 -5.00
N ALA A 212 -19.42 0.47 -5.03
CA ALA A 212 -18.91 -0.66 -5.79
C ALA A 212 -18.58 -1.86 -4.90
N VAL A 213 -17.77 -1.64 -3.87
CA VAL A 213 -17.30 -2.67 -2.93
C VAL A 213 -18.01 -2.51 -1.60
N ILE A 214 -18.18 -1.25 -1.15
CA ILE A 214 -18.73 -0.89 0.15
C ILE A 214 -19.83 0.16 -0.02
N ASP A 215 -20.95 0.01 0.68
CA ASP A 215 -21.92 1.08 0.83
C ASP A 215 -21.48 2.00 1.98
N LYS A 216 -20.95 3.19 1.63
CA LYS A 216 -20.39 4.14 2.60
C LYS A 216 -21.41 4.59 3.64
N ARG A 217 -22.67 4.83 3.24
CA ARG A 217 -23.72 5.31 4.16
C ARG A 217 -24.10 4.22 5.15
N ALA A 218 -24.27 3.00 4.67
CA ALA A 218 -24.55 1.86 5.53
C ALA A 218 -23.39 1.56 6.49
N LEU A 219 -22.14 1.74 6.02
CA LEU A 219 -20.94 1.59 6.86
C LEU A 219 -20.96 2.60 8.01
N MET A 220 -21.22 3.88 7.74
CA MET A 220 -21.24 4.91 8.80
C MET A 220 -22.34 4.65 9.85
N ASN A 221 -23.51 4.18 9.41
CA ASN A 221 -24.57 3.75 10.33
C ASN A 221 -24.11 2.58 11.23
N VAL A 222 -23.41 1.59 10.66
CA VAL A 222 -22.84 0.47 11.44
C VAL A 222 -21.81 0.95 12.45
N ILE A 223 -20.95 1.89 12.09
CA ILE A 223 -19.96 2.44 13.02
C ILE A 223 -20.66 3.12 14.18
N TRP A 224 -21.64 3.99 13.94
CA TRP A 224 -22.39 4.64 15.01
C TRP A 224 -23.11 3.64 15.93
N ARG A 225 -23.65 2.55 15.39
CA ARG A 225 -24.32 1.53 16.19
C ARG A 225 -23.36 0.67 16.99
N ARG A 226 -22.29 0.17 16.37
CA ARG A 226 -21.40 -0.84 16.97
C ARG A 226 -20.22 -0.22 17.72
N MET A 227 -19.66 0.86 17.19
CA MET A 227 -18.44 1.52 17.67
C MET A 227 -18.62 3.06 17.78
N PRO A 228 -19.60 3.55 18.56
CA PRO A 228 -19.88 4.98 18.68
C PRO A 228 -18.69 5.79 19.23
N GLU A 229 -17.85 5.18 20.08
CA GLU A 229 -16.64 5.81 20.60
C GLU A 229 -15.64 6.14 19.49
N TYR A 230 -15.46 5.22 18.54
CA TYR A 230 -14.65 5.45 17.35
C TYR A 230 -15.24 6.56 16.49
N ALA A 231 -16.57 6.58 16.28
CA ALA A 231 -17.24 7.62 15.51
C ALA A 231 -16.98 9.02 16.07
N VAL A 232 -17.14 9.19 17.40
CA VAL A 232 -16.89 10.45 18.09
C VAL A 232 -15.43 10.86 17.96
N LEU A 233 -14.49 9.93 18.13
CA LEU A 233 -13.06 10.23 18.09
C LEU A 233 -12.58 10.58 16.68
N ALA A 234 -12.98 9.80 15.66
CA ALA A 234 -12.65 10.08 14.27
C ALA A 234 -13.21 11.44 13.83
N ASN A 235 -14.47 11.72 14.15
CA ASN A 235 -15.09 13.03 13.88
C ASN A 235 -14.37 14.18 14.58
N ARG A 236 -13.91 13.96 15.82
CA ARG A 236 -13.13 14.96 16.54
C ARG A 236 -11.81 15.23 15.84
N TRP A 237 -11.10 14.20 15.37
CA TRP A 237 -9.84 14.35 14.65
C TRP A 237 -9.99 15.09 13.32
N GLU A 238 -11.06 14.79 12.57
CA GLU A 238 -11.40 15.53 11.35
C GLU A 238 -11.69 17.01 11.64
N GLN A 239 -12.48 17.30 12.68
CA GLN A 239 -12.82 18.67 13.07
C GLN A 239 -11.63 19.48 13.61
N THR A 240 -10.68 18.82 14.27
CA THR A 240 -9.46 19.47 14.78
C THR A 240 -8.38 19.61 13.70
N GLY A 241 -8.55 18.98 12.54
CA GLY A 241 -7.55 18.94 11.46
C GLY A 241 -6.32 18.10 11.79
N GLN A 242 -6.39 17.27 12.85
CA GLN A 242 -5.27 16.44 13.33
C GLN A 242 -4.92 15.28 12.39
N ASN A 243 -5.72 15.06 11.34
CA ASN A 243 -5.50 14.02 10.33
C ASN A 243 -4.51 14.43 9.23
N SER A 244 -3.97 15.66 9.27
CA SER A 244 -2.93 16.09 8.33
C SER A 244 -1.57 16.17 9.02
N ILE A 245 -0.54 15.53 8.45
CA ILE A 245 0.85 15.72 8.90
C ILE A 245 1.26 17.20 8.89
N LEU A 246 0.65 17.99 8.01
CA LEU A 246 0.85 19.44 7.94
C LEU A 246 0.34 20.16 9.20
N SER A 247 -0.70 19.64 9.86
CA SER A 247 -1.19 20.20 11.13
C SER A 247 -0.16 20.07 12.27
N VAL A 248 0.79 19.14 12.15
CA VAL A 248 1.90 18.95 13.10
C VAL A 248 3.13 19.74 12.67
N ILE A 249 3.46 19.75 11.37
CA ILE A 249 4.68 20.37 10.84
C ILE A 249 4.56 21.89 10.69
N LEU A 250 3.43 22.41 10.17
CA LEU A 250 3.30 23.84 9.86
C LEU A 250 3.35 24.76 11.09
N PRO A 251 2.75 24.40 12.25
CA PRO A 251 2.92 25.19 13.47
C PRO A 251 4.37 25.23 13.96
N GLN A 252 5.17 24.18 13.68
CA GLN A 252 6.61 24.15 14.00
C GLN A 252 7.43 25.03 13.05
N LEU A 253 6.88 25.34 11.86
CA LEU A 253 7.47 26.21 10.85
C LEU A 253 6.86 27.62 10.85
N GLU A 254 6.11 27.99 11.90
CA GLU A 254 5.43 29.30 12.04
C GLU A 254 4.46 29.66 10.90
N PHE A 255 3.98 28.66 10.15
CA PHE A 255 2.93 28.84 9.16
C PHE A 255 1.54 28.65 9.78
N GLU A 256 0.70 29.68 9.72
CA GLU A 256 -0.72 29.58 10.06
C GLU A 256 -1.49 28.95 8.89
N GLN A 257 -2.24 27.88 9.17
CA GLN A 257 -3.13 27.26 8.18
C GLN A 257 -4.60 27.50 8.56
N GLU A 258 -5.40 27.91 7.58
CA GLU A 258 -6.86 27.89 7.68
C GLU A 258 -7.32 26.43 7.73
N ARG A 259 -8.00 26.04 8.82
CA ARG A 259 -8.40 24.64 9.06
C ARG A 259 -9.44 24.23 8.03
N VAL A 260 -9.07 23.36 7.08
CA VAL A 260 -10.01 22.80 6.11
C VAL A 260 -10.66 21.57 6.71
N ILE A 261 -11.92 21.69 7.14
CA ILE A 261 -12.73 20.54 7.55
C ILE A 261 -13.21 19.82 6.29
N GLN A 262 -12.78 18.57 6.10
CA GLN A 262 -13.28 17.73 5.02
C GLN A 262 -14.57 17.04 5.48
N ASN A 263 -15.71 17.70 5.25
CA ASN A 263 -17.02 17.19 5.66
C ASN A 263 -17.32 15.76 5.14
N ASP A 264 -16.71 15.36 4.02
CA ASP A 264 -16.88 14.04 3.41
C ASP A 264 -16.22 12.89 4.20
N HIS A 265 -15.34 13.20 5.16
CA HIS A 265 -14.66 12.25 6.04
C HIS A 265 -15.35 12.11 7.40
N MET A 266 -16.34 12.95 7.69
CA MET A 266 -17.12 12.86 8.91
C MET A 266 -18.04 11.63 8.88
N ILE A 267 -18.00 10.84 9.94
CA ILE A 267 -18.88 9.70 10.17
C ILE A 267 -20.23 10.24 10.63
N THR A 268 -21.22 10.23 9.73
CA THR A 268 -22.58 10.77 9.96
C THR A 268 -23.64 9.66 9.93
N MET A 269 -24.84 9.95 10.42
CA MET A 269 -25.96 9.01 10.37
C MET A 269 -26.85 9.31 9.16
N PHE A 270 -27.24 8.26 8.44
CA PHE A 270 -28.09 8.32 7.25
C PHE A 270 -29.41 7.58 7.50
N PRO A 271 -30.52 8.27 7.78
CA PRO A 271 -31.81 7.63 8.09
C PRO A 271 -32.39 6.80 6.94
N ASP A 272 -31.99 7.09 5.70
CA ASP A 272 -32.40 6.44 4.47
C ASP A 272 -31.54 5.21 4.11
N ALA A 273 -30.43 4.99 4.81
CA ALA A 273 -29.53 3.86 4.58
C ALA A 273 -29.69 2.78 5.65
N GLY A 274 -29.51 1.52 5.26
CA GLY A 274 -29.47 0.38 6.17
C GLY A 274 -28.12 0.25 6.89
N GLU A 275 -27.78 -0.99 7.22
CA GLU A 275 -26.52 -1.36 7.89
C GLU A 275 -25.69 -2.38 7.10
N ASP A 276 -26.20 -2.84 5.97
CA ASP A 276 -25.56 -3.84 5.15
C ASP A 276 -24.61 -3.18 4.14
N TYR A 277 -23.37 -2.99 4.59
CA TYR A 277 -22.34 -2.25 3.84
C TYR A 277 -21.49 -3.11 2.90
N GLN A 278 -21.64 -4.44 2.92
CA GLN A 278 -20.73 -5.37 2.24
C GLN A 278 -21.23 -5.72 0.81
N LEU A 279 -21.17 -4.76 -0.11
CA LEU A 279 -21.69 -4.93 -1.48
C LEU A 279 -20.97 -6.06 -2.24
N PHE A 280 -19.69 -6.30 -1.96
CA PHE A 280 -18.90 -7.37 -2.58
C PHE A 280 -19.48 -8.78 -2.38
N LYS A 281 -20.21 -9.03 -1.28
CA LYS A 281 -20.89 -10.32 -1.06
C LYS A 281 -22.13 -10.49 -1.93
N LYS A 282 -22.83 -9.39 -2.22
CA LYS A 282 -24.03 -9.39 -3.08
C LYS A 282 -23.67 -9.57 -4.55
N ALA A 283 -22.58 -8.97 -5.00
CA ALA A 283 -22.06 -9.15 -6.36
C ALA A 283 -21.67 -10.61 -6.64
N GLY A 284 -21.05 -11.29 -5.67
CA GLY A 284 -20.75 -12.73 -5.77
C GLY A 284 -21.99 -13.62 -5.83
N ALA A 285 -23.05 -13.26 -5.10
CA ALA A 285 -24.33 -13.99 -5.14
C ALA A 285 -25.06 -13.83 -6.49
N ALA A 286 -25.01 -12.64 -7.10
CA ALA A 286 -25.60 -12.38 -8.41
C ALA A 286 -24.92 -13.19 -9.54
N ALA A 287 -23.58 -13.27 -9.52
CA ALA A 287 -22.81 -14.06 -10.50
C ALA A 287 -23.05 -15.58 -10.39
N GLN A 288 -23.41 -16.08 -9.20
CA GLN A 288 -23.79 -17.48 -9.00
C GLN A 288 -25.25 -17.77 -9.39
N SER A 289 -26.14 -16.78 -9.28
CA SER A 289 -27.56 -16.91 -9.66
C SER A 289 -27.80 -16.94 -11.18
N THR A 290 -26.91 -16.34 -11.98
CA THR A 290 -27.01 -16.36 -13.45
C THR A 290 -26.44 -17.64 -14.09
N GLN A 291 -25.78 -18.50 -13.32
CA GLN A 291 -25.25 -19.79 -13.80
C GLN A 291 -26.16 -21.00 -13.51
N ASN A 292 -27.25 -20.81 -12.76
CA ASN A 292 -28.25 -21.87 -12.55
C ASN A 292 -29.59 -21.47 -13.20
N PRO A 293 -29.79 -21.72 -14.51
CA PRO A 293 -31.15 -21.88 -15.00
C PRO A 293 -31.71 -23.15 -14.35
N SER A 294 -32.72 -22.93 -13.52
CA SER A 294 -33.57 -23.96 -12.91
C SER A 294 -33.83 -25.08 -13.93
N THR A 295 -33.29 -26.27 -13.64
CA THR A 295 -33.76 -27.49 -14.27
C THR A 295 -34.81 -28.06 -13.34
N GLU A 296 -36.06 -27.66 -13.56
CA GLU A 296 -37.28 -28.45 -13.31
C GLU A 296 -38.40 -27.92 -14.21
#